data_AF-A0A9E2HK96-F1
#
_entry.id   AF-A0A9E2HK96-F1
#
_cell.length_a   1.000
_cell.length_b   1.000
_cell.length_c   1.000
_cell.angle_alpha   90.00
_cell.angle_beta   90.00
_cell.angle_gamma   90.00
#
_symmetry.space_group_name_H-M   'P 1'
#
loop_
_entity.id
_entity.type
_entity.pdbx_description
1 polymer ?
#
loop_
_entity_poly.entity_id
_entity_poly.type
_entity_poly.pdbx_seq_one_letter_code
_entity_poly.pdbx_strand_id
1 'polypeptide(L)'
;MLAVVFAAMLQQAATGQVVWETPPPPAPAEPAAAAELPPIPESALADPYGYERAECSPLIRKTGESLEACQTRVRVTLAAHLGDALPAGLAPAGAPEECRQQAAGDRYALQCGAPSRPDRPATVLTERSCETRPRVQPQGGVAWTEECRPASGVREEEGLTLRLGGRD
;
A
#
# COMPACT_ATOMS: atom_id res chain seq x y z
N MET A 1 -7.96 -60.47 26.26
CA MET A 1 -6.79 -59.86 25.56
C MET A 1 -7.02 -58.42 25.11
N LEU A 2 -8.24 -57.99 24.75
CA LEU A 2 -8.53 -56.59 24.36
C LEU A 2 -8.26 -55.53 25.46
N ALA A 3 -8.46 -55.87 26.74
CA ALA A 3 -8.27 -54.92 27.84
C ALA A 3 -6.79 -54.54 28.08
N VAL A 4 -5.84 -55.42 27.73
CA VAL A 4 -4.41 -55.18 27.91
C VAL A 4 -3.87 -54.24 26.82
N VAL A 5 -4.46 -54.28 25.62
CA VAL A 5 -4.11 -53.39 24.50
C VAL A 5 -4.55 -51.95 24.77
N PHE A 6 -5.71 -51.76 25.40
CA PHE A 6 -6.22 -50.42 25.77
C PHE A 6 -5.37 -49.74 26.85
N ALA A 7 -4.89 -50.51 27.84
CA ALA A 7 -4.02 -50.00 28.88
C ALA A 7 -2.63 -49.59 28.34
N ALA A 8 -2.09 -50.33 27.35
CA ALA A 8 -0.81 -50.01 26.72
C ALA A 8 -0.87 -48.74 25.85
N MET A 9 -2.00 -48.46 25.18
CA MET A 9 -2.15 -47.23 24.38
C MET A 9 -2.30 -45.97 25.24
N LEU A 10 -2.89 -46.07 26.44
CA LEU A 10 -3.00 -44.93 27.36
C LEU A 10 -1.64 -44.49 27.92
N GLN A 11 -0.66 -45.40 28.04
CA GLN A 11 0.70 -45.06 28.47
C GLN A 11 1.53 -44.36 27.38
N GLN A 12 1.15 -44.48 26.10
CA GLN A 12 1.80 -43.76 24.99
C GLN A 12 1.27 -42.32 24.82
N ALA A 13 0.19 -41.94 25.50
CA ALA A 13 -0.30 -40.55 25.50
C ALA A 13 0.56 -39.63 26.40
N ALA A 14 1.41 -40.19 27.25
CA ALA A 14 2.27 -39.41 28.16
C ALA A 14 3.56 -38.89 27.50
N THR A 15 3.95 -39.38 26.31
CA THR A 15 5.15 -38.92 25.59
C THR A 15 4.92 -37.69 24.72
N GLY A 16 3.69 -37.15 24.73
CA GLY A 16 3.30 -35.94 23.98
C GLY A 16 2.79 -34.81 24.87
N GLN A 17 3.06 -34.83 26.18
CA GLN A 17 2.75 -33.67 27.02
C GLN A 17 3.69 -32.53 26.67
N VAL A 18 3.16 -31.52 25.98
CA VAL A 18 3.80 -30.21 25.87
C VAL A 18 3.86 -29.63 27.28
N VAL A 19 4.98 -29.89 27.97
CA VAL A 19 5.31 -29.22 29.21
C VAL A 19 5.68 -27.80 28.83
N TRP A 20 4.76 -26.88 29.04
CA TRP A 20 5.05 -25.45 28.98
C TRP A 20 5.95 -25.13 30.16
N GLU A 21 7.25 -25.10 29.91
CA GLU A 21 8.22 -24.64 30.88
C GLU A 21 7.88 -23.17 31.15
N THR A 22 7.41 -22.87 32.37
CA THR A 22 7.15 -21.49 32.77
C THR A 22 8.50 -20.79 32.79
N PRO A 23 8.75 -19.81 31.91
CA PRO A 23 10.01 -19.09 31.93
C PRO A 23 10.19 -18.48 33.31
N PRO A 24 11.41 -18.51 33.88
CA PRO A 24 11.68 -17.84 35.15
C PRO A 24 11.15 -16.40 35.07
N PRO A 25 10.51 -15.89 36.13
CA PRO A 25 9.96 -14.54 36.12
C PRO A 25 11.05 -13.58 35.66
N PRO A 26 10.77 -12.74 34.66
CA PRO A 26 11.76 -11.78 34.19
C PRO A 26 12.24 -10.99 35.40
N ALA A 27 13.56 -10.83 35.53
CA ALA A 27 14.13 -9.96 36.54
C ALA A 27 13.39 -8.62 36.47
N PRO A 28 13.03 -8.01 37.61
CA PRO A 28 12.31 -6.74 37.61
C PRO A 28 13.09 -5.77 36.74
N ALA A 29 12.51 -5.41 35.59
CA ALA A 29 13.10 -4.47 34.69
C ALA A 29 13.27 -3.18 35.47
N GLU A 30 14.51 -2.72 35.62
CA GLU A 30 14.77 -1.37 36.12
C GLU A 30 13.93 -0.42 35.27
N PRO A 31 13.20 0.52 35.89
CA PRO A 31 12.40 1.46 35.13
C PRO A 31 13.34 2.19 34.17
N ALA A 32 13.16 1.92 32.87
CA ALA A 32 13.90 2.61 31.84
C ALA A 32 13.69 4.11 32.08
N ALA A 33 14.78 4.84 32.30
CA ALA A 33 14.73 6.28 32.45
C ALA A 33 13.92 6.85 31.27
N ALA A 34 12.89 7.64 31.58
CA ALA A 34 12.06 8.24 30.56
C ALA A 34 12.98 8.99 29.59
N ALA A 35 13.04 8.54 28.35
CA ALA A 35 13.85 9.18 27.33
C ALA A 35 13.34 10.61 27.16
N GLU A 36 14.22 11.60 27.33
CA GLU A 36 13.87 13.00 27.08
C GLU A 36 13.43 13.15 25.62
N LEU A 37 12.21 13.61 25.43
CA LEU A 37 11.66 13.87 24.12
C LEU A 37 12.40 15.06 23.50
N PRO A 38 12.86 14.96 22.24
CA PRO A 38 13.47 16.10 21.57
C PRO A 38 12.45 17.24 21.51
N PRO A 39 12.81 18.48 21.86
CA PRO A 39 11.87 19.60 21.91
C PRO A 39 11.32 19.92 20.52
N ILE A 40 10.05 20.33 20.46
CA ILE A 40 9.42 20.85 19.25
C ILE A 40 9.06 22.34 19.42
N PRO A 41 9.08 23.13 18.34
CA PRO A 41 8.69 24.54 18.41
C PRO A 41 7.17 24.70 18.63
N GLU A 42 6.74 25.84 19.18
CA GLU A 42 5.30 26.13 19.37
C GLU A 42 4.51 26.12 18.05
N SER A 43 5.16 26.46 16.92
CA SER A 43 4.57 26.36 15.60
C SER A 43 4.15 24.93 15.23
N ALA A 44 4.83 23.92 15.77
CA ALA A 44 4.47 22.51 15.58
C ALA A 44 3.23 22.10 16.39
N LEU A 45 2.99 22.77 17.53
CA LEU A 45 1.77 22.58 18.31
C LEU A 45 0.56 23.27 17.64
N ALA A 46 0.78 24.44 17.04
CA ALA A 46 -0.27 25.21 16.38
C ALA A 46 -0.64 24.69 14.97
N ASP A 47 0.36 24.28 14.17
CA ASP A 47 0.16 23.69 12.84
C ASP A 47 1.07 22.46 12.62
N PRO A 48 0.63 21.27 13.08
CA PRO A 48 1.38 20.03 12.91
C PRO A 48 1.65 19.68 11.44
N TYR A 49 0.72 20.01 10.52
CA TYR A 49 0.90 19.76 9.09
C TYR A 49 1.91 20.71 8.46
N GLY A 50 1.86 21.99 8.82
CA GLY A 50 2.83 22.99 8.40
C GLY A 50 4.24 22.63 8.83
N TYR A 51 4.38 22.14 10.06
CA TYR A 51 5.65 21.66 10.58
C TYR A 51 6.19 20.45 9.80
N GLU A 52 5.38 19.41 9.54
CA GLU A 52 5.81 18.27 8.72
C GLU A 52 6.28 18.70 7.33
N ARG A 53 5.54 19.58 6.65
CA ARG A 53 5.92 20.08 5.32
C ARG A 53 7.22 20.89 5.34
N ALA A 54 7.46 21.67 6.39
CA ALA A 54 8.67 22.47 6.53
C ALA A 54 9.90 21.57 6.74
N GLU A 55 9.82 20.65 7.70
CA GLU A 55 10.90 19.73 8.05
C GLU A 55 11.22 18.73 6.93
N CYS A 56 10.20 18.25 6.21
CA CYS A 56 10.36 17.29 5.12
C CYS A 56 10.50 17.92 3.73
N SER A 57 10.66 19.24 3.67
CA SER A 57 10.99 19.93 2.43
C SER A 57 12.35 19.46 1.89
N PRO A 58 12.56 19.44 0.56
CA PRO A 58 13.84 18.98 -0.03
C PRO A 58 15.07 19.77 0.40
N LEU A 59 14.88 21.00 0.92
CA LEU A 59 15.95 21.89 1.37
C LEU A 59 16.34 21.67 2.83
N ILE A 60 15.44 21.14 3.66
CA ILE A 60 15.64 20.97 5.11
C ILE A 60 15.91 19.51 5.47
N ARG A 61 15.23 18.56 4.82
CA ARG A 61 15.39 17.13 5.13
C ARG A 61 16.85 16.70 4.97
N LYS A 62 17.25 15.68 5.74
CA LYS A 62 18.64 15.20 5.72
C LYS A 62 19.04 14.74 4.32
N THR A 63 20.28 15.01 3.92
CA THR A 63 20.82 14.56 2.63
C THR A 63 20.71 13.04 2.53
N GLY A 64 20.04 12.55 1.48
CA GLY A 64 19.81 11.11 1.27
C GLY A 64 18.61 10.52 2.03
N GLU A 65 17.91 11.29 2.86
CA GLU A 65 16.66 10.86 3.49
C GLU A 65 15.53 10.94 2.45
N SER A 66 14.77 9.85 2.32
CA SER A 66 13.55 9.84 1.50
C SER A 66 12.46 10.68 2.15
N LEU A 67 11.48 11.13 1.37
CA LEU A 67 10.33 11.86 1.92
C LEU A 67 9.61 11.03 2.99
N GLU A 68 9.36 9.76 2.70
CA GLU A 68 8.67 8.83 3.60
C GLU A 68 9.42 8.59 4.92
N ALA A 69 10.75 8.48 4.86
CA ALA A 69 11.58 8.35 6.07
C ALA A 69 11.51 9.62 6.94
N CYS A 70 11.56 10.80 6.32
CA CYS A 70 11.40 12.06 7.04
C CYS A 70 10.02 12.17 7.68
N GLN A 71 8.95 11.89 6.93
CA GLN A 71 7.58 11.97 7.41
C GLN A 71 7.35 11.03 8.58
N THR A 72 7.86 9.80 8.50
CA THR A 72 7.80 8.83 9.60
C THR A 72 8.47 9.36 10.85
N ARG A 73 9.71 9.87 10.74
CA ARG A 73 10.45 10.45 11.87
C ARG A 73 9.71 11.62 12.51
N VAL A 74 9.25 12.58 11.70
CA VAL A 74 8.55 13.77 12.19
C VAL A 74 7.23 13.40 12.85
N ARG A 75 6.45 12.48 12.27
CA ARG A 75 5.17 12.02 12.84
C ARG A 75 5.34 11.28 14.15
N VAL A 76 6.39 10.46 14.30
CA VAL A 76 6.73 9.83 15.59
C VAL A 76 7.03 10.90 16.64
N THR A 77 7.79 11.94 16.30
CA THR A 77 8.05 13.07 17.21
C THR A 77 6.75 13.81 17.56
N LEU A 78 5.92 14.15 16.58
CA LEU A 78 4.65 14.83 16.81
C LEU A 78 3.69 14.00 17.68
N ALA A 79 3.59 12.70 17.45
CA ALA A 79 2.77 11.80 18.25
C ALA A 79 3.21 11.76 19.71
N ALA A 80 4.52 11.78 19.97
CA ALA A 80 5.04 11.78 21.33
C ALA A 80 4.73 13.08 22.11
N HIS A 81 4.58 14.22 21.41
CA HIS A 81 4.27 15.51 22.03
C HIS A 81 2.77 15.80 22.12
N LEU A 82 2.00 15.45 21.09
CA LEU A 82 0.59 15.79 20.98
C LEU A 82 -0.35 14.72 21.55
N GLY A 83 0.09 13.45 21.57
CA GLY A 83 -0.76 12.33 22.00
C GLY A 83 -2.11 12.34 21.28
N ASP A 84 -3.20 12.38 22.04
CA ASP A 84 -4.57 12.40 21.54
C ASP A 84 -4.93 13.65 20.72
N ALA A 85 -4.16 14.74 20.85
CA ALA A 85 -4.36 15.96 20.06
C ALA A 85 -3.77 15.85 18.65
N LEU A 86 -3.07 14.76 18.31
CA LEU A 86 -2.50 14.55 17.00
C LEU A 86 -3.61 14.37 15.93
N PRO A 87 -3.60 15.15 14.83
CA PRO A 87 -4.51 14.93 13.72
C PRO A 87 -4.36 13.52 13.14
N ALA A 88 -5.49 12.83 12.86
CA ALA A 88 -5.48 11.45 12.37
C ALA A 88 -4.62 11.22 11.11
N GLY A 89 -4.53 12.20 10.20
CA GLY A 89 -3.69 12.12 9.00
C GLY A 89 -2.18 12.14 9.26
N LEU A 90 -1.75 12.47 10.48
CA LEU A 90 -0.36 12.49 10.94
C LEU A 90 -0.04 11.33 11.87
N ALA A 91 -0.99 10.43 12.14
CA ALA A 91 -0.72 9.23 12.90
C ALA A 91 0.46 8.45 12.27
N PRO A 92 1.45 8.00 13.06
CA PRO A 92 2.52 7.18 12.55
C PRO A 92 1.95 5.85 12.04
N ALA A 93 2.46 5.39 10.90
CA ALA A 93 2.00 4.16 10.27
C ALA A 93 2.22 2.95 11.20
N GLY A 94 1.23 2.05 11.25
CA GLY A 94 1.31 0.86 12.10
C GLY A 94 0.90 1.13 13.55
N ALA A 95 0.10 2.18 13.79
CA ALA A 95 -0.64 2.30 15.04
C ALA A 95 -1.43 0.99 15.29
N PRO A 96 -1.51 0.50 16.55
CA PRO A 96 -2.08 -0.81 16.85
C PRO A 96 -3.52 -0.97 16.37
N GLU A 97 -4.25 0.14 16.20
CA GLU A 97 -5.62 0.17 15.70
C GLU A 97 -5.73 -0.02 14.18
N GLU A 98 -4.59 0.02 13.45
CA GLU A 98 -4.52 -0.17 11.99
C GLU A 98 -4.22 -1.61 11.58
N CYS A 99 -4.20 -2.56 12.52
CA CYS A 99 -3.98 -3.97 12.23
C CYS A 99 -5.26 -4.63 11.71
N ARG A 100 -5.19 -5.21 10.51
CA ARG A 100 -6.28 -5.93 9.86
C ARG A 100 -5.82 -7.30 9.38
N GLN A 101 -6.75 -8.23 9.21
CA GLN A 101 -6.43 -9.58 8.72
C GLN A 101 -5.94 -9.54 7.27
N GLN A 102 -4.78 -10.13 7.01
CA GLN A 102 -4.13 -10.15 5.70
C GLN A 102 -4.73 -11.26 4.82
N ALA A 103 -5.77 -10.91 4.06
CA ALA A 103 -6.45 -11.73 3.06
C ALA A 103 -7.15 -13.01 3.57
N ALA A 104 -8.14 -13.49 2.80
CA ALA A 104 -8.91 -14.69 3.08
C ALA A 104 -8.07 -15.96 2.84
N GLY A 105 -7.34 -16.41 3.85
CA GLY A 105 -6.56 -17.66 3.78
C GLY A 105 -5.74 -17.94 5.03
N ASP A 106 -5.10 -16.92 5.58
CA ASP A 106 -4.32 -17.04 6.82
C ASP A 106 -5.06 -16.39 7.99
N ARG A 107 -5.76 -17.22 8.76
CA ARG A 107 -6.58 -16.79 9.91
C ARG A 107 -5.81 -16.04 11.00
N TYR A 108 -4.47 -16.07 10.98
CA TYR A 108 -3.58 -15.45 11.97
C TYR A 108 -2.65 -14.37 11.40
N ALA A 109 -2.64 -14.15 10.08
CA ALA A 109 -1.79 -13.10 9.50
C ALA A 109 -2.45 -11.73 9.70
N LEU A 110 -1.81 -10.86 10.48
CA LEU A 110 -2.22 -9.47 10.66
C LEU A 110 -1.29 -8.57 9.85
N GLN A 111 -1.86 -7.73 9.00
CA GLN A 111 -1.20 -6.62 8.35
C GLN A 111 -1.50 -5.35 9.14
N CYS A 112 -0.47 -4.76 9.75
CA CYS A 112 -0.58 -3.45 10.39
C CYS A 112 -0.07 -2.36 9.45
N GLY A 113 -0.79 -1.25 9.37
CA GLY A 113 -0.44 -0.10 8.53
C GLY A 113 -1.08 -0.14 7.13
N ALA A 114 -0.53 0.69 6.23
CA ALA A 114 -1.14 0.92 4.92
C ALA A 114 -1.31 -0.40 4.13
N PRO A 115 -2.47 -0.58 3.45
CA PRO A 115 -2.70 -1.74 2.61
C PRO A 115 -1.58 -1.95 1.60
N SER A 116 -1.04 -3.17 1.53
CA SER A 116 -0.33 -3.60 0.33
C SER A 116 -1.30 -3.49 -0.85
N ARG A 117 -1.05 -2.55 -1.77
CA ARG A 117 -1.85 -2.42 -2.99
C ARG A 117 -1.70 -3.73 -3.77
N PRO A 118 -2.79 -4.43 -4.11
CA PRO A 118 -2.68 -5.60 -4.97
C PRO A 118 -1.99 -5.16 -6.27
N ASP A 119 -1.09 -6.00 -6.76
CA ASP A 119 -0.38 -5.79 -8.02
C ASP A 119 -1.43 -5.77 -9.14
N ARG A 120 -1.92 -4.57 -9.45
CA ARG A 120 -2.91 -4.38 -10.49
C ARG A 120 -2.13 -4.40 -11.80
N PRO A 121 -2.47 -5.29 -12.76
CA PRO A 121 -1.81 -5.27 -14.05
C PRO A 121 -1.89 -3.85 -14.59
N ALA A 122 -0.74 -3.29 -14.96
CA ALA A 122 -0.68 -1.95 -15.53
C ALA A 122 -1.58 -1.94 -16.76
N THR A 123 -2.70 -1.22 -16.69
CA THR A 123 -3.52 -0.96 -17.87
C THR A 123 -2.74 0.00 -18.73
N VAL A 124 -2.22 -0.49 -19.85
CA VAL A 124 -1.63 0.36 -20.88
C VAL A 124 -2.74 1.29 -21.39
N LEU A 125 -2.68 2.56 -21.02
CA LEU A 125 -3.58 3.59 -21.54
C LEU A 125 -3.06 4.00 -22.91
N THR A 126 -3.73 3.55 -23.97
CA THR A 126 -3.41 3.98 -25.34
C THR A 126 -4.03 5.35 -25.60
N GLU A 127 -3.19 6.35 -25.83
CA GLU A 127 -3.64 7.68 -26.23
C GLU A 127 -4.37 7.63 -27.59
N ARG A 128 -5.50 8.34 -27.70
CA ARG A 128 -6.31 8.42 -28.93
C ARG A 128 -6.41 9.88 -29.38
N SER A 129 -6.20 10.09 -30.67
CA SER A 129 -6.49 11.35 -31.36
C SER A 129 -7.87 11.26 -32.03
N CYS A 130 -8.78 12.14 -31.65
CA CYS A 130 -10.13 12.21 -32.21
C CYS A 130 -10.26 13.43 -33.12
N GLU A 131 -10.78 13.22 -34.33
CA GLU A 131 -11.11 14.30 -35.25
C GLU A 131 -12.60 14.29 -35.55
N THR A 132 -13.24 15.45 -35.40
CA THR A 132 -14.64 15.64 -35.77
C THR A 132 -14.71 16.14 -37.21
N ARG A 133 -15.42 15.42 -38.09
CA ARG A 133 -15.59 15.82 -39.49
C ARG A 133 -17.07 15.93 -39.88
N PRO A 134 -17.46 16.96 -40.66
CA PRO A 134 -18.79 17.06 -41.22
C PRO A 134 -18.97 16.04 -42.36
N ARG A 135 -20.04 15.25 -42.29
CA ARG A 135 -20.45 14.25 -43.28
C ARG A 135 -21.82 14.63 -43.83
N VAL A 136 -21.93 14.70 -45.15
CA VAL A 136 -23.20 14.95 -45.83
C VAL A 136 -24.08 13.70 -45.74
N GLN A 137 -25.32 13.86 -45.31
CA GLN A 137 -26.26 12.76 -45.16
C GLN A 137 -27.02 12.50 -46.48
N PRO A 138 -27.41 11.23 -46.76
CA PRO A 138 -28.13 10.88 -47.98
C PRO A 138 -29.48 11.59 -48.16
N GLN A 139 -30.15 11.89 -47.04
CA GLN A 139 -31.43 12.61 -46.99
C GLN A 139 -31.29 14.15 -46.96
N GLY A 140 -30.07 14.68 -47.15
CA GLY A 140 -29.77 16.10 -47.05
C GLY A 140 -29.42 16.55 -45.61
N GLY A 141 -28.52 17.53 -45.50
CA GLY A 141 -27.98 18.02 -44.23
C GLY A 141 -26.57 17.51 -43.91
N VAL A 142 -25.95 18.07 -42.88
CA VAL A 142 -24.58 17.75 -42.42
C VAL A 142 -24.65 17.19 -41.01
N ALA A 143 -24.13 15.98 -40.81
CA ALA A 143 -23.87 15.42 -39.47
C ALA A 143 -22.40 15.59 -39.12
N TRP A 144 -22.11 15.81 -37.84
CA TRP A 144 -20.74 15.80 -37.33
C TRP A 144 -20.45 14.40 -36.79
N THR A 145 -19.47 13.72 -37.38
CA THR A 145 -19.02 12.39 -36.94
C THR A 145 -17.65 12.52 -36.32
N GLU A 146 -17.46 11.90 -35.16
CA GLU A 146 -16.17 11.83 -34.47
C GLU A 146 -15.46 10.52 -34.82
N GLU A 147 -14.25 10.61 -35.36
CA GLU A 147 -13.40 9.47 -35.69
C GLU A 147 -12.14 9.50 -34.80
N CYS A 148 -12.02 8.50 -33.92
CA CYS A 148 -10.92 8.40 -32.95
C CYS A 148 -9.91 7.30 -33.32
N ARG A 149 -8.66 7.68 -33.57
CA ARG A 149 -7.55 6.80 -33.98
C ARG A 149 -6.40 6.84 -32.98
N PRO A 150 -5.63 5.74 -32.78
CA PRO A 150 -4.49 5.72 -31.85
C PRO A 150 -3.50 6.85 -32.16
N ALA A 151 -3.08 7.61 -31.15
CA ALA A 151 -2.19 8.75 -31.31
C ALA A 151 -0.72 8.33 -31.57
N SER A 152 -0.38 7.07 -31.28
CA SER A 152 0.97 6.52 -31.40
C SER A 152 1.49 6.37 -32.84
N GLY A 153 0.71 6.74 -33.86
CA GLY A 153 1.12 6.67 -35.27
C GLY A 153 1.32 5.23 -35.80
N VAL A 154 1.12 4.22 -34.96
CA VAL A 154 1.07 2.81 -35.37
C VAL A 154 -0.26 2.62 -36.10
N ARG A 155 -0.24 2.85 -37.41
CA ARG A 155 -1.27 2.29 -38.29
C ARG A 155 -1.20 0.78 -38.10
N GLU A 156 -2.29 0.17 -37.62
CA GLU A 156 -2.55 -1.23 -37.95
C GLU A 156 -2.32 -1.39 -39.45
N GLU A 157 -1.57 -2.42 -39.83
CA GLU A 157 -1.12 -2.66 -41.20
C GLU A 157 -2.30 -3.00 -42.14
N GLU A 158 -3.22 -2.06 -42.36
CA GLU A 158 -4.07 -2.03 -43.54
C GLU A 158 -3.24 -1.46 -44.70
N GLY A 159 -2.23 -2.24 -45.10
CA GLY A 159 -1.47 -2.00 -46.32
C GLY A 159 -2.36 -2.21 -47.54
N LEU A 160 -2.21 -1.33 -48.54
CA LEU A 160 -2.93 -1.42 -49.81
C LEU A 160 -2.47 -2.68 -50.57
N THR A 161 -3.31 -3.72 -50.66
CA THR A 161 -2.97 -4.94 -51.42
C THR A 161 -3.21 -4.71 -52.91
N LEU A 162 -2.14 -4.53 -53.69
CA LEU A 162 -2.18 -4.52 -55.15
C LEU A 162 -2.02 -5.95 -55.68
N ARG A 163 -3.04 -6.47 -56.37
CA ARG A 163 -2.90 -7.72 -57.14
C ARG A 163 -2.36 -7.41 -58.54
N LEU A 164 -1.07 -7.67 -58.74
CA LEU A 164 -0.44 -7.69 -60.05
C LEU A 164 -0.51 -9.12 -60.62
N GLY A 165 -1.42 -9.35 -61.56
CA GLY A 165 -1.49 -10.59 -62.34
C GLY A 165 -2.90 -11.03 -62.70
N GLY A 166 -3.45 -10.46 -63.76
CA GLY A 166 -4.50 -11.10 -64.57
C GLY A 166 -3.84 -11.55 -65.88
N ARG A 167 -3.81 -12.86 -66.13
CA ARG A 167 -3.39 -13.44 -67.41
C ARG A 167 -4.46 -13.18 -68.47
N ASP A 168 -4.02 -12.94 -69.70
CA ASP A 168 -4.82 -12.94 -70.92
C ASP A 168 -5.69 -14.20 -71.05
#